data_AF-A0A524CN43-F1
#
_entry.id   AF-A0A524CN43-F1
#
_cell.length_a   1.000
_cell.length_b   1.000
_cell.length_c   1.000
_cell.angle_alpha   90.00
_cell.angle_beta   90.00
_cell.angle_gamma   90.00
#
_symmetry.space_group_name_H-M   'P 1'
#
loop_
_entity.id
_entity.type
_entity.pdbx_description
1 polymer ?
#
loop_
_entity_poly.entity_id
_entity_poly.type
_entity_poly.pdbx_seq_one_letter_code
_entity_poly.pdbx_strand_id
1 'polypeptide(L)'
;MNNSTSSEFEKIRISPAIWPGKTPRIQPGDLSQFSPRGNGAYGYQKNIWEPIKGAPIHEKTGCIINFGNNIKKKDFLIFLRMMNIHPNLKDYAAFIQESSNPIEERYFKQMRFVSKFGLRFLFGVLNDRGYETFDPQELNLGDALWEFMEIERERFGTFFGDPKIDGKMGGDGDYAIEELSFGFMLENEYHGIYRIWSRAWLVTK
;
A
#
# COMPACT_ATOMS: atom_id res chain seq x y z
N MET A 1 11.72 -21.13 1.21
CA MET A 1 11.41 -19.69 1.14
C MET A 1 10.60 -19.36 2.38
N ASN A 2 11.13 -18.49 3.23
CA ASN A 2 10.72 -18.37 4.64
C ASN A 2 9.32 -17.77 4.81
N ASN A 3 8.43 -18.56 5.43
CA ASN A 3 7.15 -18.14 6.01
C ASN A 3 7.40 -17.43 7.36
N SER A 4 7.83 -16.16 7.37
CA SER A 4 7.97 -15.41 8.63
C SER A 4 7.38 -14.00 8.62
N THR A 5 6.39 -13.73 7.79
CA THR A 5 5.68 -12.43 7.76
C THR A 5 4.45 -12.38 8.65
N SER A 6 4.04 -13.49 9.29
CA SER A 6 2.79 -13.56 10.06
C SER A 6 2.87 -13.07 11.51
N SER A 7 4.06 -12.86 12.09
CA SER A 7 4.17 -12.46 13.50
C SER A 7 4.15 -10.95 13.74
N GLU A 8 4.46 -10.14 12.73
CA GLU A 8 4.60 -8.68 12.91
C GLU A 8 3.26 -7.95 12.80
N PHE A 9 2.34 -8.46 11.98
CA PHE A 9 1.02 -7.87 11.71
C PHE A 9 -0.11 -8.68 12.36
N GLU A 10 -0.04 -8.90 13.68
CA GLU A 10 -0.96 -9.81 14.39
C GLU A 10 -2.44 -9.48 14.18
N LYS A 11 -2.78 -8.19 14.02
CA LYS A 11 -4.17 -7.71 13.85
C LYS A 11 -4.61 -7.57 12.39
N ILE A 12 -3.74 -7.83 11.42
CA ILE A 12 -4.06 -7.74 9.99
C ILE A 12 -3.87 -9.12 9.36
N ARG A 13 -4.94 -9.72 8.85
CA ARG A 13 -4.84 -10.99 8.14
C ARG A 13 -4.24 -10.76 6.76
N ILE A 14 -2.96 -11.11 6.62
CA ILE A 14 -2.23 -11.05 5.37
C ILE A 14 -2.66 -12.21 4.47
N SER A 15 -3.14 -11.86 3.27
CA SER A 15 -3.52 -12.81 2.23
C SER A 15 -2.30 -13.32 1.48
N PRO A 16 -2.34 -14.56 0.94
CA PRO A 16 -1.24 -15.10 0.15
C PRO A 16 -1.04 -14.28 -1.14
N ALA A 17 0.21 -14.13 -1.58
CA ALA A 17 0.54 -13.40 -2.81
C ALA A 17 -0.16 -14.01 -4.05
N ILE A 18 -0.26 -15.34 -4.08
CA ILE A 18 -1.01 -16.09 -5.10
C ILE A 18 -2.37 -16.46 -4.50
N TRP A 19 -3.45 -16.01 -5.14
CA TRP A 19 -4.79 -16.35 -4.68
C TRP A 19 -5.10 -17.84 -4.91
N PRO A 20 -5.52 -18.61 -3.89
CA PRO A 20 -5.74 -20.05 -4.03
C PRO A 20 -6.81 -20.39 -5.07
N GLY A 21 -6.53 -21.40 -5.90
CA GLY A 21 -7.49 -21.97 -6.85
C GLY A 21 -7.83 -21.08 -8.06
N LYS A 22 -7.12 -19.97 -8.27
CA LYS A 22 -7.32 -19.07 -9.41
C LYS A 22 -5.97 -18.57 -9.97
N THR A 23 -5.92 -18.43 -11.29
CA THR A 23 -4.75 -17.89 -12.02
C THR A 23 -5.19 -16.70 -12.88
N PRO A 24 -5.61 -15.58 -12.29
CA PRO A 24 -5.84 -14.35 -13.05
C PRO A 24 -4.56 -13.93 -13.77
N ARG A 25 -4.70 -13.10 -14.82
CA ARG A 25 -3.56 -12.55 -15.56
C ARG A 25 -2.60 -11.77 -14.65
N ILE A 26 -3.14 -11.10 -13.64
CA ILE A 26 -2.40 -10.39 -12.59
C ILE A 26 -2.97 -10.84 -11.26
N GLN A 27 -2.11 -11.33 -10.36
CA GLN A 27 -2.52 -11.71 -9.00
C GLN A 27 -2.75 -10.45 -8.15
N PRO A 28 -3.76 -10.43 -7.27
CA PRO A 28 -4.00 -9.28 -6.39
C PRO A 28 -2.80 -8.98 -5.47
N GLY A 29 -2.04 -10.04 -5.10
CA GLY A 29 -0.80 -9.94 -4.34
C GLY A 29 0.48 -9.80 -5.16
N ASP A 30 0.40 -9.60 -6.49
CA ASP A 30 1.58 -9.20 -7.27
C ASP A 30 1.81 -7.69 -7.12
N LEU A 31 2.68 -7.34 -6.18
CA LEU A 31 2.99 -5.95 -5.81
C LEU A 31 4.00 -5.29 -6.76
N SER A 32 4.61 -6.05 -7.67
CA SER A 32 5.51 -5.52 -8.71
C SER A 32 4.76 -4.75 -9.80
N GLN A 33 3.48 -5.08 -10.01
CA GLN A 33 2.63 -4.42 -11.00
C GLN A 33 1.66 -3.48 -10.30
N PHE A 34 1.34 -2.34 -10.90
CA PHE A 34 0.15 -1.59 -10.47
C PHE A 34 -1.09 -2.31 -10.94
N SER A 35 -2.15 -2.26 -10.13
CA SER A 35 -3.45 -2.72 -10.60
C SER A 35 -3.81 -1.93 -11.88
N PRO A 36 -4.13 -2.60 -12.99
CA PRO A 36 -4.47 -1.91 -14.22
C PRO A 36 -5.66 -0.97 -13.94
N ARG A 37 -5.60 0.24 -14.49
CA ARG A 37 -6.70 1.20 -14.44
C ARG A 37 -7.92 0.59 -15.15
N GLY A 38 -8.83 -0.02 -14.37
CA GLY A 38 -10.13 -0.53 -14.80
C GLY A 38 -10.15 -1.96 -15.37
N ASN A 39 -11.33 -2.58 -15.28
CA ASN A 39 -11.66 -3.90 -15.85
C ASN A 39 -12.37 -3.81 -17.22
N GLY A 40 -12.45 -2.63 -17.83
CA GLY A 40 -12.97 -2.46 -19.19
C GLY A 40 -14.46 -2.17 -19.33
N ALA A 41 -15.21 -1.89 -18.26
CA ALA A 41 -16.63 -1.52 -18.37
C ALA A 41 -16.87 -0.17 -19.07
N TYR A 42 -15.92 0.79 -18.99
CA TYR A 42 -16.10 2.17 -19.47
C TYR A 42 -14.96 2.73 -20.34
N GLY A 43 -14.24 1.86 -21.05
CA GLY A 43 -13.26 2.29 -22.05
C GLY A 43 -11.86 2.52 -21.49
N TYR A 44 -10.87 2.00 -22.21
CA TYR A 44 -9.47 2.08 -21.85
C TYR A 44 -8.95 3.51 -21.94
N GLN A 45 -8.26 3.95 -20.91
CA GLN A 45 -7.31 5.05 -21.04
C GLN A 45 -5.90 4.49 -21.21
N LYS A 46 -5.15 5.04 -22.17
CA LYS A 46 -3.72 4.78 -22.28
C LYS A 46 -3.06 5.17 -20.96
N ASN A 47 -2.16 4.31 -20.45
CA ASN A 47 -1.35 4.67 -19.30
C ASN A 47 -0.46 5.85 -19.69
N ILE A 48 -0.83 7.03 -19.21
CA ILE A 48 -0.09 8.26 -19.41
C ILE A 48 0.48 8.62 -18.04
N TRP A 49 1.81 8.54 -17.94
CA TRP A 49 2.55 8.85 -16.71
C TRP A 49 2.64 10.36 -16.44
N GLU A 50 2.18 11.19 -17.39
CA GLU A 50 2.06 12.62 -17.17
C GLU A 50 0.85 12.88 -16.25
N PRO A 51 1.04 13.54 -15.11
CA PRO A 51 0.02 13.63 -14.06
C PRO A 51 -1.29 14.30 -14.51
N ILE A 52 -1.24 15.25 -15.44
CA ILE A 52 -2.43 15.99 -15.89
C ILE A 52 -3.17 15.22 -17.00
N LYS A 53 -2.47 14.76 -18.04
CA LYS A 53 -3.02 14.01 -19.17
C LYS A 53 -3.34 12.56 -18.83
N GLY A 54 -2.65 12.04 -17.81
CA GLY A 54 -2.94 10.78 -17.17
C GLY A 54 -3.98 10.91 -16.06
N ALA A 55 -4.59 12.08 -15.85
CA ALA A 55 -5.71 12.18 -14.95
C ALA A 55 -6.87 11.33 -15.51
N PRO A 56 -7.40 10.41 -14.72
CA PRO A 56 -8.48 9.55 -15.17
C PRO A 56 -9.78 10.33 -15.40
N ILE A 57 -10.46 10.06 -16.52
CA ILE A 57 -11.67 10.82 -16.92
C ILE A 57 -12.87 10.45 -16.04
N HIS A 58 -12.92 9.20 -15.53
CA HIS A 58 -14.11 8.65 -14.88
C HIS A 58 -13.91 8.16 -13.43
N GLU A 59 -12.67 7.95 -12.95
CA GLU A 59 -12.40 7.30 -11.66
C GLU A 59 -11.14 7.90 -11.02
N LYS A 60 -11.07 8.26 -9.73
CA LYS A 60 -9.81 8.82 -9.18
C LYS A 60 -8.74 7.73 -9.08
N THR A 61 -7.59 7.93 -9.74
CA THR A 61 -6.44 7.00 -9.72
C THR A 61 -5.13 7.76 -9.93
N GLY A 62 -4.00 7.16 -9.54
CA GLY A 62 -2.68 7.64 -9.95
C GLY A 62 -2.05 8.72 -9.07
N CYS A 63 -2.58 8.95 -7.86
CA CYS A 63 -1.98 9.87 -6.91
C CYS A 63 -0.92 9.15 -6.08
N ILE A 64 0.32 9.64 -6.09
CA ILE A 64 1.40 9.24 -5.20
C ILE A 64 1.68 10.41 -4.26
N ILE A 65 1.60 10.16 -2.95
CA ILE A 65 1.86 11.16 -1.92
C ILE A 65 2.91 10.60 -0.98
N ASN A 66 4.00 11.33 -0.80
CA ASN A 66 5.00 11.04 0.24
C ASN A 66 4.79 12.00 1.40
N PHE A 67 4.92 11.51 2.63
CA PHE A 67 4.80 12.30 3.85
C PHE A 67 5.79 11.82 4.91
N GLY A 68 6.20 12.75 5.78
CA GLY A 68 7.21 12.51 6.80
C GLY A 68 6.71 11.68 7.98
N ASN A 69 7.65 11.25 8.82
CA ASN A 69 7.37 10.36 9.94
C ASN A 69 6.44 10.96 11.00
N ASN A 70 6.44 12.29 11.13
CA ASN A 70 5.73 13.01 12.19
C ASN A 70 4.21 13.18 11.96
N ILE A 71 3.65 12.59 10.89
CA ILE A 71 2.21 12.65 10.64
C ILE A 71 1.43 12.04 11.81
N LYS A 72 0.37 12.73 12.26
CA LYS A 72 -0.52 12.24 13.33
C LYS A 72 -1.64 11.40 12.75
N LYS A 73 -2.12 10.42 13.51
CA LYS A 73 -3.23 9.53 13.10
C LYS A 73 -4.46 10.31 12.63
N LYS A 74 -4.84 11.33 13.40
CA LYS A 74 -5.98 12.19 13.06
C LYS A 74 -5.83 12.83 11.67
N ASP A 75 -4.66 13.38 11.38
CA ASP A 75 -4.39 14.07 10.12
C ASP A 75 -4.32 13.09 8.96
N PHE A 76 -3.74 11.91 9.17
CA PHE A 76 -3.75 10.83 8.19
C PHE A 76 -5.18 10.36 7.86
N LEU A 77 -6.04 10.16 8.87
CA LEU A 77 -7.45 9.80 8.64
C LEU A 77 -8.26 10.92 7.97
N ILE A 78 -7.95 12.19 8.24
CA ILE A 78 -8.51 13.32 7.49
C ILE A 78 -8.07 13.26 6.03
N PHE A 79 -6.78 13.04 5.79
CA PHE A 79 -6.22 12.89 4.46
C PHE A 79 -6.91 11.79 3.66
N LEU A 80 -7.10 10.59 4.23
CA LEU A 80 -7.82 9.50 3.57
C LEU A 80 -9.24 9.93 3.15
N ARG A 81 -9.97 10.62 4.02
CA ARG A 81 -11.32 11.13 3.72
C ARG A 81 -11.32 12.20 2.63
N MET A 82 -10.33 13.09 2.60
CA MET A 82 -10.17 14.07 1.53
C MET A 82 -9.95 13.40 0.17
N MET A 83 -9.28 12.25 0.15
CA MET A 83 -9.08 11.42 -1.03
C MET A 83 -10.30 10.54 -1.36
N ASN A 84 -11.43 10.71 -0.66
CA ASN A 84 -12.64 9.89 -0.76
C ASN A 84 -12.41 8.40 -0.45
N ILE A 85 -11.42 8.11 0.40
CA ILE A 85 -11.17 6.77 0.91
C ILE A 85 -11.97 6.62 2.19
N HIS A 86 -12.68 5.50 2.32
CA HIS A 86 -13.50 5.21 3.49
C HIS A 86 -12.67 4.44 4.54
N PRO A 87 -12.13 5.09 5.58
CA PRO A 87 -11.24 4.43 6.53
C PRO A 87 -11.94 3.33 7.34
N ASN A 88 -13.28 3.39 7.46
CA ASN A 88 -14.05 2.45 8.27
C ASN A 88 -14.30 1.09 7.59
N LEU A 89 -13.83 0.88 6.35
CA LEU A 89 -14.01 -0.37 5.62
C LEU A 89 -13.27 -1.54 6.30
N LYS A 90 -13.93 -2.68 6.45
CA LYS A 90 -13.33 -3.93 6.95
C LYS A 90 -13.23 -5.03 5.90
N ASP A 91 -14.00 -4.91 4.82
CA ASP A 91 -14.09 -5.92 3.76
C ASP A 91 -12.93 -5.76 2.76
N TYR A 92 -11.71 -6.09 3.17
CA TYR A 92 -10.51 -6.03 2.33
C TYR A 92 -9.55 -7.21 2.57
N ALA A 93 -8.78 -7.53 1.54
CA ALA A 93 -7.56 -8.33 1.66
C ALA A 93 -6.34 -7.41 1.75
N ALA A 94 -5.38 -7.77 2.61
CA ALA A 94 -4.09 -7.11 2.71
C ALA A 94 -2.99 -8.03 2.16
N PHE A 95 -2.07 -7.47 1.40
CA PHE A 95 -0.92 -8.18 0.83
C PHE A 95 0.33 -7.41 1.18
N ILE A 96 1.41 -8.11 1.52
CA ILE A 96 2.65 -7.47 1.95
C ILE A 96 3.83 -7.96 1.14
N GLN A 97 4.76 -7.05 0.88
CA GLN A 97 6.04 -7.36 0.27
C GLN A 97 7.13 -6.54 0.94
N GLU A 98 8.20 -7.23 1.33
CA GLU A 98 9.46 -6.61 1.73
C GLU A 98 10.38 -6.48 0.52
N SER A 99 11.08 -5.35 0.46
CA SER A 99 12.02 -5.07 -0.61
C SER A 99 13.23 -5.99 -0.52
N SER A 100 13.67 -6.52 -1.66
CA SER A 100 14.91 -7.30 -1.75
C SER A 100 16.13 -6.42 -1.95
N ASN A 101 15.92 -5.24 -2.55
CA ASN A 101 16.93 -4.22 -2.78
C ASN A 101 16.36 -2.81 -2.51
N PRO A 102 16.28 -2.37 -1.24
CA PRO A 102 15.62 -1.11 -0.88
C PRO A 102 16.15 0.13 -1.61
N ILE A 103 17.45 0.16 -1.94
CA ILE A 103 18.08 1.29 -2.64
C ILE A 103 17.53 1.43 -4.06
N GLU A 104 17.50 0.34 -4.81
CA GLU A 104 17.00 0.32 -6.19
C GLU A 104 15.48 0.47 -6.24
N GLU A 105 14.78 -0.24 -5.36
CA GLU A 105 13.32 -0.29 -5.30
C GLU A 105 12.71 0.95 -4.61
N ARG A 106 13.51 1.70 -3.84
CA ARG A 106 13.16 2.94 -3.13
C ARG A 106 12.09 2.80 -2.05
N TYR A 107 11.94 1.62 -1.46
CA TYR A 107 11.08 1.36 -0.30
C TYR A 107 11.67 0.22 0.55
N PHE A 108 11.29 0.12 1.83
CA PHE A 108 11.66 -1.03 2.68
C PHE A 108 10.59 -2.11 2.67
N LYS A 109 9.35 -1.72 2.96
CA LYS A 109 8.19 -2.61 2.96
C LYS A 109 7.01 -1.90 2.32
N GLN A 110 6.16 -2.65 1.65
CA GLN A 110 4.91 -2.14 1.09
C GLN A 110 3.75 -3.07 1.44
N MET A 111 2.58 -2.48 1.62
CA MET A 111 1.33 -3.18 1.84
C MET A 111 0.27 -2.68 0.87
N ARG A 112 -0.38 -3.62 0.17
CA ARG A 112 -1.52 -3.35 -0.70
C ARG A 112 -2.80 -3.84 -0.04
N PHE A 113 -3.82 -3.00 -0.12
CA PHE A 113 -5.17 -3.30 0.31
C PHE A 113 -6.06 -3.41 -0.92
N VAL A 114 -6.84 -4.48 -1.02
CA VAL A 114 -7.80 -4.70 -2.11
C VAL A 114 -9.16 -4.98 -1.49
N SER A 115 -10.14 -4.14 -1.79
CA SER A 115 -11.51 -4.36 -1.32
C SER A 115 -12.07 -5.70 -1.80
N LYS A 116 -13.02 -6.26 -1.04
CA LYS A 116 -13.81 -7.43 -1.45
C LYS A 116 -14.43 -7.25 -2.85
N PHE A 117 -14.87 -6.03 -3.17
CA PHE A 117 -15.39 -5.66 -4.48
C PHE A 117 -14.31 -5.77 -5.57
N GLY A 118 -13.10 -5.26 -5.34
CA GLY A 118 -11.97 -5.40 -6.25
C GLY A 118 -11.57 -6.86 -6.48
N LEU A 119 -11.53 -7.67 -5.42
CA LEU A 119 -11.22 -9.11 -5.53
C LEU A 119 -12.23 -9.86 -6.43
N ARG A 120 -13.52 -9.50 -6.36
CA ARG A 120 -14.56 -10.11 -7.21
C ARG A 120 -14.55 -9.59 -8.64
N PHE A 121 -14.56 -8.28 -8.82
CA PHE A 121 -14.91 -7.68 -10.11
C PHE A 121 -13.72 -7.19 -10.94
N LEU A 122 -12.55 -6.96 -10.32
CA LEU A 122 -11.32 -6.64 -11.05
C LEU A 122 -10.46 -7.89 -11.24
N PHE A 123 -10.18 -8.60 -10.15
CA PHE A 123 -9.28 -9.74 -10.18
C PHE A 123 -9.99 -11.06 -10.51
N GLY A 124 -11.31 -11.15 -10.34
CA GLY A 124 -12.07 -12.37 -10.62
C GLY A 124 -11.71 -13.55 -9.70
N VAL A 125 -11.10 -13.27 -8.54
CA VAL A 125 -10.59 -14.30 -7.64
C VAL A 125 -11.62 -14.79 -6.63
N LEU A 126 -12.63 -13.98 -6.33
CA LEU A 126 -13.82 -14.39 -5.60
C LEU A 126 -14.91 -14.87 -6.57
N ASN A 127 -15.58 -15.98 -6.24
CA ASN A 127 -16.87 -16.36 -6.81
C ASN A 127 -18.03 -15.80 -5.96
N ASP A 128 -19.29 -16.05 -6.31
CA ASP A 128 -20.44 -15.51 -5.58
C ASP A 128 -20.43 -15.95 -4.12
N ARG A 129 -20.25 -17.25 -3.87
CA ARG A 129 -20.14 -17.79 -2.51
C ARG A 129 -19.00 -17.13 -1.72
N GLY A 130 -17.81 -17.03 -2.30
CA GLY A 130 -16.65 -16.42 -1.65
C GLY A 130 -16.81 -14.91 -1.41
N TYR A 131 -17.64 -14.24 -2.20
CA TYR A 131 -18.00 -12.84 -2.00
C TYR A 131 -18.98 -12.66 -0.82
N GLU A 132 -19.95 -13.55 -0.69
CA GLU A 132 -20.92 -13.56 0.41
C GLU A 132 -20.29 -13.95 1.74
N THR A 133 -19.39 -14.94 1.72
CA THR A 133 -18.73 -15.48 2.92
C THR A 133 -17.36 -14.85 3.18
N PHE A 134 -17.03 -13.73 2.55
CA PHE A 134 -15.75 -13.06 2.75
C PHE A 134 -15.65 -12.55 4.19
N ASP A 135 -14.64 -13.01 4.93
CA ASP A 135 -14.46 -12.65 6.33
C ASP A 135 -13.88 -11.23 6.49
N PRO A 136 -14.58 -10.29 7.13
CA PRO A 136 -14.10 -8.92 7.34
C PRO A 136 -12.88 -8.88 8.26
N GLN A 137 -11.94 -7.99 7.99
CA GLN A 137 -10.74 -7.80 8.80
C GLN A 137 -11.09 -7.31 10.22
N GLU A 138 -10.23 -7.64 11.18
CA GLU A 138 -10.38 -7.16 12.55
C GLU A 138 -10.29 -5.62 12.60
N LEU A 139 -9.23 -5.08 12.01
CA LEU A 139 -9.03 -3.65 11.85
C LEU A 139 -9.78 -3.12 10.62
N ASN A 140 -10.31 -1.90 10.75
CA ASN A 140 -10.73 -1.16 9.56
C ASN A 140 -9.51 -0.70 8.76
N LEU A 141 -9.72 -0.30 7.50
CA LEU A 141 -8.67 0.10 6.57
C LEU A 141 -7.78 1.23 7.13
N GLY A 142 -8.39 2.24 7.76
CA GLY A 142 -7.65 3.36 8.34
C GLY A 142 -6.74 2.94 9.49
N ASP A 143 -7.23 2.06 10.36
CA ASP A 143 -6.46 1.49 11.47
C ASP A 143 -5.37 0.54 10.98
N ALA A 144 -5.63 -0.26 9.95
CA ALA A 144 -4.64 -1.16 9.37
C ALA A 144 -3.50 -0.42 8.64
N LEU A 145 -3.83 0.63 7.88
CA LEU A 145 -2.83 1.53 7.30
C LEU A 145 -2.00 2.22 8.38
N TRP A 146 -2.63 2.59 9.50
CA TRP A 146 -1.93 3.18 10.63
C TRP A 146 -1.03 2.18 11.36
N GLU A 147 -1.51 0.97 11.62
CA GLU A 147 -0.74 -0.12 12.23
C GLU A 147 0.53 -0.41 11.42
N PHE A 148 0.43 -0.40 10.08
CA PHE A 148 1.61 -0.51 9.21
C PHE A 148 2.66 0.58 9.49
N MET A 149 2.24 1.84 9.65
CA MET A 149 3.19 2.91 9.94
C MET A 149 3.78 2.79 11.35
N GLU A 150 3.01 2.37 12.34
CA GLU A 150 3.51 2.15 13.71
C GLU A 150 4.55 1.03 13.78
N ILE A 151 4.29 -0.09 13.10
CA ILE A 151 5.25 -1.21 13.00
C ILE A 151 6.56 -0.74 12.36
N GLU A 152 6.47 -0.01 11.24
CA GLU A 152 7.68 0.46 10.56
C GLU A 152 8.40 1.56 11.36
N ARG A 153 7.69 2.37 12.16
CA ARG A 153 8.27 3.30 13.14
C ARG A 153 9.01 2.58 14.26
N GLU A 154 8.44 1.49 14.77
CA GLU A 154 9.12 0.66 15.77
C GLU A 154 10.42 0.09 15.21
N ARG A 155 10.37 -0.35 13.94
CA ARG A 155 11.50 -0.95 13.23
C ARG A 155 12.61 0.03 12.86
N PHE A 156 12.27 1.20 12.33
CA PHE A 156 13.23 2.13 11.72
C PHE A 156 13.38 3.46 12.46
N GLY A 157 12.56 3.73 13.48
CA GLY A 157 12.66 4.93 14.27
C GLY A 157 11.59 5.98 14.02
N THR A 158 11.59 7.00 14.87
CA THR A 158 10.53 8.04 14.92
C THR A 158 11.03 9.46 14.70
N PHE A 159 12.34 9.65 14.58
CA PHE A 159 12.95 10.97 14.48
C PHE A 159 14.09 11.01 13.45
N PHE A 160 14.51 12.23 13.12
CA PHE A 160 15.57 12.51 12.16
C PHE A 160 16.93 11.98 12.64
N GLY A 161 17.60 11.14 11.85
CA GLY A 161 18.88 10.54 12.22
C GLY A 161 18.76 9.44 13.29
N ASP A 162 17.62 8.76 13.35
CA ASP A 162 17.47 7.58 14.21
C ASP A 162 18.49 6.50 13.79
N PRO A 163 19.30 5.96 14.72
CA PRO A 163 20.32 4.96 14.39
C PRO A 163 19.74 3.66 13.82
N LYS A 164 18.44 3.40 13.98
CA LYS A 164 17.78 2.22 13.42
C LYS A 164 17.66 2.25 11.89
N ILE A 165 17.63 3.45 11.28
CA ILE A 165 17.51 3.60 9.83
C ILE A 165 18.85 3.91 9.15
N ASP A 166 19.89 4.30 9.90
CA ASP A 166 21.16 4.76 9.35
C ASP A 166 21.83 3.77 8.37
N GLY A 167 22.33 4.32 7.26
CA GLY A 167 22.96 3.61 6.14
C GLY A 167 22.04 2.67 5.33
N LYS A 168 20.73 2.65 5.55
CA LYS A 168 19.82 1.67 4.91
C LYS A 168 19.45 2.02 3.47
N MET A 169 19.57 3.28 3.08
CA MET A 169 19.32 3.81 1.74
C MET A 169 20.52 4.58 1.17
N GLY A 170 21.70 4.43 1.77
CA GLY A 170 22.95 5.05 1.32
C GLY A 170 23.30 6.39 1.98
N GLY A 171 22.59 6.80 3.02
CA GLY A 171 23.02 7.88 3.91
C GLY A 171 24.35 7.57 4.57
N ASP A 172 25.21 8.57 4.70
CA ASP A 172 26.52 8.47 5.33
C ASP A 172 26.54 9.09 6.74
N GLY A 173 25.41 9.62 7.22
CA GLY A 173 25.25 10.29 8.51
C GLY A 173 25.91 11.68 8.59
N ASP A 174 26.84 11.97 7.69
CA ASP A 174 27.63 13.21 7.67
C ASP A 174 27.05 14.24 6.71
N TYR A 175 26.81 13.86 5.45
CA TYR A 175 26.27 14.71 4.39
C TYR A 175 24.82 14.41 4.07
N ALA A 176 24.40 13.15 4.20
CA ALA A 176 23.03 12.71 3.99
C ALA A 176 22.55 11.87 5.17
N ILE A 177 21.53 12.38 5.86
CA ILE A 177 20.91 11.72 7.01
C ILE A 177 19.56 11.14 6.57
N GLU A 178 19.29 9.94 7.04
CA GLU A 178 18.07 9.21 6.72
C GLU A 178 16.98 9.46 7.76
N GLU A 179 15.76 9.69 7.27
CA GLU A 179 14.55 9.72 8.08
C GLU A 179 13.51 8.78 7.49
N LEU A 180 12.86 7.99 8.34
CA LEU A 180 11.73 7.17 7.92
C LEU A 180 10.65 8.08 7.34
N SER A 181 10.11 7.68 6.20
CA SER A 181 9.02 8.35 5.53
C SER A 181 8.11 7.33 4.90
N PHE A 182 6.92 7.77 4.54
CA PHE A 182 5.91 6.91 3.98
C PHE A 182 5.44 7.44 2.64
N GLY A 183 5.14 6.51 1.74
CA GLY A 183 4.41 6.80 0.53
C GLY A 183 3.05 6.13 0.56
N PHE A 184 2.08 6.78 -0.08
CA PHE A 184 0.72 6.29 -0.23
C PHE A 184 0.26 6.47 -1.68
N MET A 185 -0.50 5.49 -2.18
CA MET A 185 -1.08 5.53 -3.51
C MET A 185 -2.51 5.02 -3.53
N LEU A 186 -3.37 5.77 -4.23
CA LEU A 186 -4.67 5.34 -4.70
C LEU A 186 -4.49 4.66 -6.07
N GLU A 187 -4.38 3.33 -6.08
CA GLU A 187 -4.18 2.57 -7.32
C GLU A 187 -5.47 2.55 -8.15
N ASN A 188 -6.60 2.27 -7.51
CA ASN A 188 -7.91 2.22 -8.16
C ASN A 188 -9.03 2.56 -7.14
N GLU A 189 -9.65 3.74 -7.24
CA GLU A 189 -10.75 4.12 -6.33
C GLU A 189 -11.97 3.21 -6.50
N TYR A 190 -12.38 2.95 -7.75
CA TYR A 190 -13.59 2.20 -8.06
C TYR A 190 -13.57 0.78 -7.49
N HIS A 191 -12.41 0.13 -7.54
CA HIS A 191 -12.19 -1.20 -6.98
C HIS A 191 -11.61 -1.18 -5.54
N GLY A 192 -11.47 -0.01 -4.92
CA GLY A 192 -10.94 0.14 -3.57
C GLY A 192 -9.57 -0.50 -3.39
N ILE A 193 -8.60 -0.08 -4.21
CA ILE A 193 -7.22 -0.57 -4.19
C ILE A 193 -6.28 0.54 -3.77
N TYR A 194 -5.59 0.30 -2.67
CA TYR A 194 -4.70 1.26 -2.02
C TYR A 194 -3.35 0.62 -1.73
N ARG A 195 -2.30 1.42 -1.72
CA ARG A 195 -0.96 0.99 -1.35
C ARG A 195 -0.33 1.96 -0.39
N ILE A 196 0.34 1.45 0.63
CA ILE A 196 1.23 2.20 1.52
C ILE A 196 2.60 1.54 1.51
N TRP A 197 3.66 2.32 1.68
CA TRP A 197 5.01 1.80 1.81
C TRP A 197 5.87 2.69 2.72
N SER A 198 6.84 2.07 3.37
CA SER A 198 7.90 2.73 4.13
C SER A 198 9.13 2.93 3.24
N ARG A 199 9.88 4.00 3.48
CA ARG A 199 11.14 4.33 2.78
C ARG A 199 11.99 5.25 3.65
N ALA A 200 13.27 5.42 3.31
CA ALA A 200 14.01 6.57 3.81
C ALA A 200 13.78 7.79 2.89
N TRP A 201 13.76 8.96 3.52
CA TRP A 201 14.06 10.22 2.87
C TRP A 201 15.51 10.57 3.19
N LEU A 202 16.32 10.81 2.16
CA LEU A 202 17.66 11.37 2.31
C LEU A 202 17.55 12.88 2.43
N VAL A 203 17.94 13.41 3.59
CA VAL A 203 18.04 14.84 3.81
C VAL A 203 19.50 15.21 3.76
N THR A 204 19.88 15.97 2.73
CA THR A 204 21.22 16.53 2.60
C THR A 204 21.31 17.84 3.36
N LYS A 205 22.45 18.10 4.01
CA LYS A 205 22.74 19.40 4.63
C LYS A 205 22.84 20.53 3.61
#